data_AF-A0A5K1CYK5-F1
#
_entry.id   AF-A0A5K1CYK5-F1
#
_cell.length_a   1.000
_cell.length_b   1.000
_cell.length_c   1.000
_cell.angle_alpha   90.00
_cell.angle_beta   90.00
_cell.angle_gamma   90.00
#
_symmetry.space_group_name_H-M   'P 1'
#
loop_
_entity.id
_entity.type
_entity.pdbx_description
1 polymer ?
#
loop_
_entity_poly.entity_id
_entity_poly.type
_entity_poly.pdbx_seq_one_letter_code
_entity_poly.pdbx_strand_id
1 'polypeptide(L)' 'MLPFPMFELQCKWVAGILSEKISLPTEKEMMEDVEAFYSQIESVGYPKRYTHNMSECQ' A
#
# COMPACT_ATOMS: atom_id res chain seq x y z
N MET A 1 2.67 -8.68 -12.87
CA MET A 1 1.53 -7.92 -12.30
C MET A 1 0.24 -8.39 -12.98
N LEU A 2 -0.81 -8.66 -12.21
CA LEU A 2 -2.15 -8.96 -12.72
C LEU A 2 -3.05 -7.75 -12.42
N PRO A 3 -3.18 -6.78 -13.34
CA PRO A 3 -3.81 -5.50 -13.03
C PRO A 3 -5.28 -5.64 -12.65
N PHE A 4 -6.06 -6.48 -13.37
CA PHE A 4 -7.50 -6.58 -13.10
C PHE A 4 -7.82 -7.19 -11.73
N PRO A 5 -7.24 -8.33 -11.32
CA PRO A 5 -7.44 -8.84 -9.95
C PRO A 5 -6.94 -7.88 -8.86
N MET A 6 -5.84 -7.17 -9.10
CA MET A 6 -5.33 -6.17 -8.15
C MET A 6 -6.31 -5.01 -7.98
N PHE A 7 -6.82 -4.44 -9.08
CA PHE A 7 -7.80 -3.37 -9.03
C PHE A 7 -9.10 -3.83 -8.39
N GLU A 8 -9.54 -5.06 -8.67
CA GLU A 8 -10.72 -5.62 -8.01
C GLU A 8 -10.56 -5.67 -6.49
N LEU A 9 -9.41 -6.13 -5.99
CA LEU A 9 -9.12 -6.19 -4.56
C LEU A 9 -9.04 -4.79 -3.94
N GLN A 10 -8.31 -3.86 -4.56
CA GLN A 10 -8.20 -2.47 -4.07
C GLN A 10 -9.56 -1.77 -4.03
N CYS A 11 -10.37 -1.91 -5.09
CA CYS A 11 -11.73 -1.34 -5.14
C CYS A 11 -12.64 -1.93 -4.06
N LYS A 12 -12.61 -3.25 -3.83
CA LYS A 12 -13.38 -3.90 -2.76
C LYS A 12 -12.95 -3.43 -1.38
N TRP A 13 -11.65 -3.26 -1.16
CA TRP A 13 -11.12 -2.76 0.12
C TRP A 13 -11.58 -1.32 0.40
N VAL A 14 -11.47 -0.42 -0.60
CA VAL A 14 -11.98 0.97 -0.50
C VAL A 14 -13.49 0.98 -0.25
N ALA A 15 -14.26 0.16 -0.96
CA ALA A 15 -15.71 0.04 -0.73
C ALA A 15 -16.03 -0.48 0.68
N GLY A 16 -15.23 -1.38 1.23
CA GLY A 16 -15.34 -1.85 2.61
C GLY A 16 -15.14 -0.73 3.63
N ILE A 17 -14.16 0.15 3.40
CA ILE A 17 -13.92 1.33 4.24
C ILE A 17 -15.09 2.32 4.17
N LEU A 18 -15.52 2.67 2.95
CA LEU A 18 -16.61 3.63 2.73
C LEU A 18 -17.96 3.13 3.24
N SER A 19 -18.13 1.81 3.38
CA SER A 19 -19.33 1.20 3.98
C SER A 19 -19.18 0.90 5.47
N GLU A 20 -18.14 1.41 6.13
CA GLU A 20 -17.85 1.24 7.55
C GLU A 20 -17.67 -0.24 7.99
N LYS A 21 -17.53 -1.16 7.03
CA LYS A 21 -17.26 -2.58 7.29
C LYS A 21 -15.80 -2.83 7.64
N ILE A 22 -14.93 -1.91 7.26
CA ILE A 22 -13.49 -1.94 7.54
C ILE A 22 -13.13 -0.60 8.16
N SER A 23 -12.56 -0.61 9.36
CA SER A 23 -12.00 0.59 9.97
C SER A 23 -10.59 0.83 9.43
N LEU A 24 -10.29 2.08 9.07
CA LEU A 24 -8.92 2.49 8.89
C LEU A 24 -8.22 2.61 10.26
N PRO A 25 -6.89 2.40 10.30
CA PRO A 25 -6.11 2.82 11.46
C PRO A 25 -6.12 4.36 11.56
N THR A 26 -5.59 4.89 12.65
CA THR A 26 -5.48 6.34 12.82
C THR A 26 -4.57 6.95 11.76
N GLU A 27 -4.73 8.25 11.52
CA GLU A 27 -3.86 8.98 10.58
C GLU A 27 -2.38 8.82 10.92
N LYS A 28 -2.04 8.89 12.22
CA LYS A 28 -0.68 8.71 12.70
C LYS A 28 -0.12 7.33 12.33
N GLU A 29 -0.88 6.27 12.57
CA GLU A 29 -0.45 4.89 12.27
C GLU A 29 -0.29 4.68 10.76
N MET A 30 -1.17 5.27 9.92
CA MET A 30 -1.01 5.22 8.47
C MET A 30 0.27 5.93 8.00
N MET A 31 0.58 7.09 8.58
CA MET A 31 1.80 7.82 8.26
C MET A 31 3.06 7.06 8.71
N GLU A 32 3.04 6.47 9.90
CA GLU A 32 4.15 5.64 10.41
C GLU A 32 4.41 4.41 9.52
N ASP A 33 3.36 3.75 9.01
CA ASP A 33 3.48 2.62 8.08
C ASP A 33 4.15 3.02 6.75
N VAL A 34 3.74 4.16 6.18
CA VAL A 34 4.33 4.69 4.95
C VAL A 34 5.78 5.14 5.14
N GLU A 35 6.09 5.78 6.27
CA GLU A 35 7.46 6.18 6.63
C GLU A 35 8.37 4.97 6.84
N ALA A 36 7.88 3.92 7.49
CA ALA A 36 8.60 2.66 7.67
C ALA A 36 8.92 2.01 6.31
N PHE A 37 7.95 1.99 5.39
CA PHE A 37 8.16 1.51 4.02
C PHE A 37 9.23 2.34 3.28
N TYR A 38 9.15 3.67 3.31
CA TYR A 38 10.17 4.52 2.68
C TYR A 38 11.56 4.32 3.27
N SER A 39 11.66 4.16 4.60
CA SER A 39 12.91 3.88 5.29
C SER A 39 13.50 2.54 4.89
N GLN A 40 12.65 1.51 4.73
CA GLN A 40 13.07 0.20 4.27
C GLN A 40 13.66 0.26 2.85
N ILE A 41 12.95 0.86 1.90
CA ILE A 41 13.42 0.93 0.51
C ILE A 41 14.65 1.83 0.36
N GLU A 42 14.80 2.87 1.19
CA GLU A 42 16.00 3.70 1.25
C GLU A 42 17.20 2.90 1.80
N SER A 43 16.99 2.10 2.85
CA SER A 43 18.05 1.29 3.48
C SER A 43 18.69 0.27 2.53
N VAL A 44 17.93 -0.22 1.55
CA VAL A 44 18.42 -1.15 0.51
C VAL A 44 18.85 -0.45 -0.77
N GLY A 45 18.87 0.89 -0.79
CA GLY A 45 19.26 1.70 -1.95
C GLY A 45 18.28 1.63 -3.13
N TYR A 46 17.02 1.25 -2.88
CA TYR A 46 16.02 1.10 -3.93
C TYR A 46 15.59 2.48 -4.47
N PRO A 47 15.69 2.73 -5.79
CA PRO A 47 15.36 4.04 -6.33
C PRO A 47 13.88 4.41 -6.14
N LYS A 48 13.60 5.64 -5.67
CA LYS A 48 12.23 6.16 -5.45
C LYS A 48 11.28 6.06 -6.65
N ARG A 49 11.81 6.01 -7.89
CA ARG A 49 10.96 5.81 -9.09
C ARG A 49 10.30 4.43 -9.14
N TYR A 50 10.79 3.47 -8.36
CA TYR A 50 10.26 2.12 -8.28
C TYR A 50 9.40 1.87 -7.04
N THR A 51 9.12 2.90 -6.22
CA THR A 51 8.28 2.79 -5.01
C THR A 51 6.97 2.04 -5.22
N HIS A 52 6.33 2.21 -6.38
CA HIS A 52 5.06 1.55 -6.71
C HIS A 52 5.21 0.31 -7.60
N ASN A 53 6.45 -0.18 -7.78
CA ASN A 53 6.72 -1.37 -8.55
C ASN A 53 6.35 -2.61 -7.75
N MET A 54 5.13 -3.12 -7.97
CA MET A 54 4.63 -4.35 -7.36
C MET A 54 4.97 -5.60 -8.20
N SER A 55 5.95 -5.55 -9.11
CA SER A 55 6.40 -6.74 -9.85
C SER A 55 7.13 -7.76 -8.99
N GLU A 56 7.68 -7.33 -7.85
CA GLU A 56 8.50 -8.13 -6.92
C GLU A 56 7.81 -8.44 -5.59
N CYS A 57 6.47 -8.50 -5.55
CA CYS A 57 5.80 -9.15 -4.42
C CYS A 57 6.08 -10.66 -4.49
N GLN A 58 7.11 -11.10 -3.77
CA GLN A 58 7.28 -12.48 -3.30
C GLN A 58 6.29 -12.78 -2.18
#